data_AF-A0A352Z0S9-F1
#
_entry.id   AF-A0A352Z0S9-F1
#
_cell.length_a   1.000
_cell.length_b   1.000
_cell.length_c   1.000
_cell.angle_alpha   90.00
_cell.angle_beta   90.00
_cell.angle_gamma   90.00
#
_symmetry.space_group_name_H-M   'P 1'
#
loop_
_entity.id
_entity.type
_entity.pdbx_description
1 polymer ?
#
loop_
_entity_poly.entity_id
_entity_poly.type
_entity_poly.pdbx_seq_one_letter_code
_entity_poly.pdbx_strand_id
1 'polypeptide(L)'
;MQFIITIDTEGDNQWDHGRVLTVENIKFVPRFQALCDDYGIKPTYLVTSEVCQDSYARDLFERFISDKRAEIGAHLHSWTTPPFMDCEGFRENDANHAFASELPYDLLNDKIANLTEQISASFGKRPTS
;
A
#
# COMPACT_ATOMS: atom_id res chain seq x y z
N MET A 1 -15.97 -23.36 7.40
CA MET A 1 -15.48 -22.60 6.23
C MET A 1 -14.79 -21.36 6.76
N GLN A 2 -13.57 -21.07 6.32
CA GLN A 2 -12.86 -19.83 6.66
C GLN A 2 -12.77 -18.98 5.39
N PHE A 3 -12.96 -17.68 5.52
CA PHE A 3 -12.76 -16.72 4.43
C PHE A 3 -12.09 -15.47 5.01
N ILE A 4 -11.38 -14.75 4.15
CA ILE A 4 -10.75 -13.46 4.46
C ILE A 4 -11.16 -12.45 3.41
N ILE A 5 -11.09 -11.17 3.76
CA ILE A 5 -11.29 -10.06 2.84
C ILE A 5 -10.00 -9.24 2.86
N THR A 6 -9.36 -9.16 1.70
CA THR A 6 -8.20 -8.28 1.48
C THR A 6 -8.59 -7.17 0.52
N ILE A 7 -8.02 -5.99 0.73
CA ILE A 7 -8.21 -4.83 -0.15
C ILE A 7 -6.83 -4.31 -0.52
N ASP A 8 -6.50 -4.42 -1.81
CA ASP A 8 -5.33 -3.73 -2.37
C ASP A 8 -5.62 -2.24 -2.34
N THR A 9 -4.93 -1.58 -1.43
CA THR A 9 -5.13 -0.19 -1.04
C THR A 9 -4.00 0.61 -1.66
N GLU A 10 -4.23 1.03 -2.90
CA GLU A 10 -3.24 1.61 -3.79
C GLU A 10 -3.59 3.04 -4.23
N GLY A 11 -2.63 3.77 -4.79
CA GLY A 11 -2.86 5.08 -5.41
C GLY A 11 -3.82 5.06 -6.61
N ASP A 12 -4.40 6.22 -6.89
CA ASP A 12 -5.38 6.41 -7.95
C ASP A 12 -4.78 6.12 -9.34
N ASN A 13 -5.55 5.44 -10.19
CA ASN A 13 -5.31 5.32 -11.64
C ASN A 13 -3.84 5.08 -12.04
N GLN A 14 -3.14 4.14 -11.38
CA GLN A 14 -1.68 3.96 -11.55
C GLN A 14 -1.25 3.57 -12.98
N TRP A 15 -2.19 3.04 -13.77
CA TRP A 15 -1.98 2.68 -15.17
C TRP A 15 -1.84 3.88 -16.12
N ASP A 16 -2.15 5.10 -15.65
CA ASP A 16 -1.86 6.34 -16.36
C ASP A 16 -0.45 6.83 -15.97
N HIS A 17 0.55 6.27 -16.66
CA HIS A 17 1.96 6.42 -16.30
C HIS A 17 2.43 7.88 -16.30
N GLY A 18 3.35 8.22 -15.39
CA GLY A 18 3.92 9.57 -15.29
C GLY A 18 2.98 10.63 -14.69
N ARG A 19 1.76 10.26 -14.31
CA ARG A 19 0.84 11.17 -13.61
C ARG A 19 1.36 11.56 -12.22
N VAL A 20 0.78 12.61 -11.65
CA VAL A 20 0.95 12.88 -10.21
C VAL A 20 0.24 11.77 -9.43
N LEU A 21 0.99 11.07 -8.58
CA LEU A 21 0.44 10.04 -7.71
C LEU A 21 -0.45 10.68 -6.64
N THR A 22 -1.66 10.13 -6.46
CA THR A 22 -2.66 10.58 -5.50
C THR A 22 -3.31 9.36 -4.85
N VAL A 23 -3.91 9.52 -3.67
CA VAL A 23 -4.63 8.46 -2.94
C VAL A 23 -6.02 8.95 -2.51
N GLU A 24 -6.69 9.70 -3.36
CA GLU A 24 -8.01 10.29 -3.08
C GLU A 24 -9.09 9.22 -2.90
N ASN A 25 -8.93 8.07 -3.54
CA ASN A 25 -9.74 6.86 -3.32
C ASN A 25 -9.81 6.42 -1.85
N ILE A 26 -8.80 6.70 -1.03
CA ILE A 26 -8.76 6.31 0.39
C ILE A 26 -9.90 6.94 1.20
N LYS A 27 -10.41 8.11 0.78
CA LYS A 27 -11.56 8.78 1.40
C LYS A 27 -12.86 7.97 1.31
N PHE A 28 -12.91 6.93 0.47
CA PHE A 28 -14.05 6.03 0.34
C PHE A 28 -13.93 4.75 1.17
N VAL A 29 -12.74 4.44 1.69
CA VAL A 29 -12.49 3.27 2.56
C VAL A 29 -13.40 3.25 3.80
N PRO A 30 -13.72 4.37 4.49
CA PRO A 30 -14.59 4.34 5.67
C PRO A 30 -15.96 3.69 5.42
N ARG A 31 -16.52 3.87 4.20
CA ARG A 31 -17.80 3.25 3.82
C ARG A 31 -17.69 1.73 3.80
N PHE A 32 -16.57 1.21 3.28
CA PHE A 32 -16.32 -0.23 3.21
C PHE A 32 -16.00 -0.81 4.59
N GLN A 33 -15.19 -0.11 5.40
CA GLN A 33 -14.91 -0.54 6.78
C GLN A 33 -16.21 -0.65 7.59
N ALA A 34 -17.11 0.34 7.49
CA ALA A 34 -18.40 0.30 8.19
C ALA A 34 -19.24 -0.92 7.79
N LEU A 35 -19.25 -1.27 6.49
CA LEU A 35 -19.88 -2.49 6.02
C LEU A 35 -19.23 -3.74 6.63
N CYS A 36 -17.90 -3.82 6.66
CA CYS A 36 -17.21 -4.92 7.32
C CYS A 36 -17.56 -5.03 8.80
N ASP A 37 -17.63 -3.90 9.52
CA ASP A 37 -18.00 -3.87 10.93
C ASP A 37 -19.41 -4.39 11.17
N ASP A 38 -20.39 -4.03 10.33
CA ASP A 38 -21.78 -4.51 10.42
C ASP A 38 -21.88 -6.04 10.31
N TYR A 39 -20.96 -6.66 9.56
CA TYR A 39 -20.87 -8.11 9.42
C TYR A 39 -19.85 -8.76 10.37
N GLY A 40 -19.20 -7.98 11.25
CA GLY A 40 -18.17 -8.47 12.17
C GLY A 40 -16.90 -8.98 11.48
N ILE A 41 -16.62 -8.52 10.26
CA ILE A 41 -15.46 -8.89 9.46
C ILE A 41 -14.32 -7.89 9.72
N LYS A 42 -13.10 -8.41 9.87
CA LYS A 42 -11.88 -7.59 9.97
C LYS A 42 -11.11 -7.71 8.65
N PRO A 43 -11.19 -6.70 7.76
CA PRO A 43 -10.44 -6.76 6.51
C PRO A 43 -8.94 -6.54 6.74
N THR A 44 -8.14 -7.02 5.81
CA THR A 44 -6.72 -6.70 5.70
C THR A 44 -6.53 -5.71 4.55
N TYR A 45 -6.07 -4.50 4.85
CA TYR A 45 -5.72 -3.50 3.84
C TYR A 45 -4.26 -3.65 3.47
N LEU A 46 -3.98 -4.05 2.22
CA LEU A 46 -2.63 -4.21 1.70
C LEU A 46 -2.21 -2.87 1.09
N VAL A 47 -1.30 -2.15 1.74
CA VAL A 47 -1.00 -0.75 1.42
C VAL A 47 0.30 -0.57 0.65
N THR A 48 0.30 0.42 -0.23
CA THR A 48 1.45 0.82 -1.06
C THR A 48 2.23 1.99 -0.43
N SER A 49 3.40 2.32 -1.00
CA SER A 49 4.28 3.37 -0.47
C SER A 49 3.59 4.74 -0.40
N GLU A 50 2.86 5.13 -1.43
CA GLU A 50 2.14 6.40 -1.49
C GLU A 50 1.00 6.49 -0.45
N VAL A 51 0.39 5.36 -0.08
CA VAL A 51 -0.60 5.31 1.01
C VAL A 51 0.06 5.49 2.37
N CYS A 52 1.28 4.97 2.57
CA CYS A 52 2.07 5.25 3.77
C CYS A 52 2.49 6.71 3.88
N GLN A 53 2.66 7.42 2.76
CA GLN A 53 3.11 8.81 2.74
C GLN A 53 1.98 9.82 2.95
N ASP A 54 0.74 9.44 2.69
CA ASP A 54 -0.43 10.32 2.85
C ASP A 54 -0.90 10.43 4.31
N SER A 55 -1.05 11.66 4.79
CA SER A 55 -1.45 11.91 6.18
C SER A 55 -2.88 11.46 6.50
N TYR A 56 -3.81 11.58 5.56
CA TYR A 56 -5.19 11.17 5.79
C TYR A 56 -5.30 9.64 5.90
N ALA A 57 -4.63 8.92 5.01
CA ALA A 57 -4.55 7.47 5.05
C ALA A 57 -3.93 6.97 6.36
N ARG A 58 -2.83 7.59 6.80
CA ARG A 58 -2.19 7.30 8.09
C ARG A 58 -3.15 7.41 9.26
N ASP A 59 -3.79 8.58 9.41
CA ASP A 59 -4.74 8.83 10.49
C ASP A 59 -5.94 7.86 10.44
N LEU A 60 -6.40 7.52 9.23
CA LEU A 60 -7.53 6.61 9.04
C LEU A 60 -7.18 5.18 9.48
N PHE A 61 -6.11 4.62 8.93
CA PHE A 61 -5.75 3.22 9.18
C PHE A 61 -5.17 3.00 10.58
N GLU A 62 -4.46 3.98 11.15
CA GLU A 62 -4.02 3.91 12.55
C GLU A 62 -5.22 3.69 13.49
N ARG A 63 -6.33 4.42 13.26
CA ARG A 63 -7.57 4.24 14.03
C ARG A 63 -8.20 2.86 13.85
N PHE A 64 -8.24 2.34 12.63
CA PHE A 64 -8.78 0.99 12.40
C PHE A 64 -7.95 -0.10 13.09
N ILE A 65 -6.63 0.05 13.10
CA ILE A 65 -5.72 -0.87 13.78
C ILE A 65 -5.83 -0.76 15.31
N SER A 66 -5.88 0.47 15.86
CA SER A 66 -6.00 0.70 17.31
C SER A 66 -7.28 0.09 17.87
N ASP A 67 -8.37 0.22 17.10
CA ASP A 67 -9.69 -0.32 17.45
C ASP A 67 -9.81 -1.82 17.16
N LYS A 68 -8.76 -2.46 16.61
CA LYS A 68 -8.72 -3.87 16.21
C LYS A 68 -9.82 -4.23 15.20
N ARG A 69 -10.16 -3.29 14.31
CA ARG A 69 -11.18 -3.40 13.26
C ARG A 69 -10.61 -3.87 11.92
N ALA A 70 -9.31 -3.71 11.71
CA ALA A 70 -8.61 -4.15 10.50
C ALA A 70 -7.16 -4.56 10.78
N GLU A 71 -6.54 -5.17 9.78
CA GLU A 71 -5.10 -5.41 9.66
C GLU A 71 -4.52 -4.54 8.53
N ILE A 72 -3.22 -4.20 8.63
CA ILE A 72 -2.45 -3.63 7.52
C ILE A 72 -1.38 -4.64 7.09
N GLY A 73 -1.33 -4.91 5.78
CA GLY A 73 -0.28 -5.68 5.12
C GLY A 73 0.41 -4.89 4.02
N ALA A 74 1.40 -5.48 3.37
CA ALA A 74 2.20 -4.83 2.33
C ALA A 74 1.68 -5.13 0.91
N HIS A 75 1.56 -4.09 0.08
CA HIS A 75 1.32 -4.24 -1.36
C HIS A 75 2.41 -3.49 -2.13
N LEU A 76 3.43 -4.22 -2.60
CA LEU A 76 4.58 -3.59 -3.27
C LEU A 76 4.27 -3.25 -4.72
N HIS A 77 4.41 -1.97 -5.04
CA HIS A 77 4.45 -1.47 -6.42
C HIS A 77 5.87 -1.08 -6.81
N SER A 78 6.37 -1.66 -7.89
CA SER A 78 7.78 -1.53 -8.31
C SER A 78 8.15 -0.11 -8.73
N TRP A 79 7.19 0.62 -9.29
CA TRP A 79 7.34 1.98 -9.80
C TRP A 79 7.05 3.09 -8.77
N THR A 80 6.40 2.81 -7.64
CA THR A 80 6.15 3.81 -6.57
C THR A 80 6.90 3.56 -5.28
N THR A 81 7.45 2.35 -5.08
CA THR A 81 8.16 1.99 -3.85
C THR A 81 9.66 2.26 -4.02
N PRO A 82 10.29 3.15 -3.23
CA PRO A 82 11.73 3.35 -3.27
C PRO A 82 12.49 2.12 -2.72
N PRO A 83 13.78 1.94 -3.06
CA PRO A 83 14.63 2.82 -3.85
C PRO A 83 14.38 2.74 -5.36
N PHE A 84 14.80 3.79 -6.07
CA PHE A 84 14.71 3.92 -7.53
C PHE A 84 16.10 3.97 -8.16
N MET A 85 16.21 3.60 -9.43
CA MET A 85 17.44 3.69 -10.21
C MET A 85 17.24 4.63 -11.39
N ASP A 86 18.30 5.34 -11.78
CA ASP A 86 18.27 6.21 -12.97
C ASP A 86 18.41 5.41 -14.27
N CYS A 87 17.47 4.49 -14.49
CA CYS A 87 17.31 3.74 -15.73
C CYS A 87 15.82 3.62 -16.09
N GLU A 88 15.53 3.48 -17.38
CA GLU A 88 14.17 3.31 -17.90
C GLU A 88 13.47 2.13 -17.21
N GLY A 89 12.23 2.33 -16.74
CA GLY A 89 11.49 1.31 -16.01
C GLY A 89 11.60 1.37 -14.48
N PHE A 90 12.64 2.05 -13.97
CA PHE A 90 13.11 1.88 -12.58
C PHE A 90 13.13 3.19 -11.78
N ARG A 91 12.74 4.30 -12.43
CA ARG A 91 12.51 5.59 -11.77
C ARG A 91 11.13 5.63 -11.11
N GLU A 92 10.94 6.58 -10.22
CA GLU A 92 9.64 6.84 -9.60
C GLU A 92 8.61 7.20 -10.69
N ASN A 93 7.53 6.43 -10.74
CA ASN A 93 6.43 6.53 -11.69
C ASN A 93 6.87 6.76 -13.15
N ASP A 94 7.88 6.00 -13.60
CA ASP A 94 8.42 6.08 -14.95
C ASP A 94 7.34 5.81 -16.02
N ALA A 95 7.54 6.28 -17.24
CA ALA A 95 6.61 6.04 -18.36
C ALA A 95 6.51 4.55 -18.72
N ASN A 96 7.54 3.77 -18.37
CA ASN A 96 7.51 2.32 -18.41
C ASN A 96 7.50 1.80 -16.97
N HIS A 97 6.51 1.00 -16.60
CA HIS A 97 6.47 0.36 -15.29
C HIS A 97 7.06 -1.04 -15.39
N ALA A 98 8.24 -1.25 -14.80
CA ALA A 98 8.80 -2.59 -14.64
C ALA A 98 7.98 -3.38 -13.60
N PHE A 99 7.68 -4.63 -13.90
CA PHE A 99 7.06 -5.55 -12.94
C PHE A 99 8.09 -6.04 -11.91
N ALA A 100 7.61 -6.46 -10.74
CA ALA A 100 8.49 -6.98 -9.68
C ALA A 100 9.37 -8.15 -10.14
N SER A 101 8.87 -8.98 -11.07
CA SER A 101 9.61 -10.10 -11.67
C SER A 101 10.75 -9.67 -12.60
N GLU A 102 10.77 -8.42 -13.04
CA GLU A 102 11.78 -7.86 -13.95
C GLU A 102 12.89 -7.11 -13.18
N LEU A 103 12.70 -6.89 -11.88
CA LEU A 103 13.68 -6.22 -11.04
C LEU A 103 14.85 -7.16 -10.70
N PRO A 104 16.09 -6.65 -10.63
CA PRO A 104 17.19 -7.33 -9.97
C PRO A 104 16.79 -7.74 -8.56
N TYR A 105 17.20 -8.95 -8.16
CA TYR A 105 16.82 -9.53 -6.87
C TYR A 105 17.15 -8.62 -5.67
N ASP A 106 18.33 -8.00 -5.68
CA ASP A 106 18.76 -7.08 -4.62
C ASP A 106 17.86 -5.83 -4.56
N LEU A 107 17.47 -5.28 -5.72
CA LEU A 107 16.56 -4.13 -5.78
C LEU A 107 15.16 -4.48 -5.26
N LEU A 108 14.64 -5.66 -5.61
CA LEU A 108 13.35 -6.12 -5.10
C LEU A 108 13.39 -6.29 -3.57
N ASN A 109 14.46 -6.88 -3.03
CA ASN A 109 14.64 -7.02 -1.58
C ASN A 109 14.69 -5.67 -0.87
N ASP A 110 15.44 -4.71 -1.43
CA ASP A 110 15.55 -3.37 -0.86
C ASP A 110 14.21 -2.64 -0.87
N LYS A 111 13.41 -2.77 -1.94
CA LYS A 111 12.05 -2.22 -2.00
C LYS A 111 11.11 -2.86 -0.98
N ILE A 112 11.17 -4.19 -0.80
CA ILE A 112 10.38 -4.90 0.23
C ILE A 112 10.77 -4.40 1.63
N ALA A 113 12.06 -4.27 1.92
CA ALA A 113 12.56 -3.75 3.18
C ALA A 113 12.07 -2.32 3.43
N ASN A 114 12.17 -1.46 2.42
CA ASN A 114 11.73 -0.07 2.52
C ASN A 114 10.22 0.04 2.77
N LEU A 115 9.38 -0.68 2.02
CA LEU A 115 7.94 -0.68 2.25
C LEU A 115 7.58 -1.19 3.65
N THR A 116 8.28 -2.24 4.11
CA THR A 116 8.12 -2.77 5.47
C THR A 116 8.41 -1.71 6.52
N GLU A 117 9.47 -0.93 6.35
CA GLU A 117 9.85 0.18 7.24
C GLU A 117 8.84 1.32 7.18
N GLN A 118 8.39 1.71 5.99
CA GLN A 118 7.37 2.74 5.80
C GLN A 118 6.06 2.38 6.50
N ILE A 119 5.57 1.15 6.33
CA ILE A 119 4.37 0.66 7.03
C ILE A 119 4.58 0.67 8.55
N SER A 120 5.74 0.18 9.01
CA SER A 120 6.08 0.14 10.44
C SER A 120 6.09 1.55 11.06
N ALA A 121 6.67 2.52 10.36
CA ALA A 121 6.75 3.91 10.81
C ALA A 121 5.39 4.62 10.74
N SER A 122 4.56 4.28 9.75
CA SER A 122 3.27 4.94 9.51
C SER A 122 2.16 4.47 10.44
N PHE A 123 2.15 3.18 10.80
CA PHE A 123 1.05 2.56 11.53
C PHE A 123 1.47 1.88 12.85
N GLY A 124 2.75 1.99 13.23
CA GLY A 124 3.28 1.47 14.49
C GLY A 124 3.37 -0.05 14.59
N LYS A 125 3.16 -0.77 13.48
CA LYS A 125 3.27 -2.24 13.41
C LYS A 125 3.95 -2.68 12.13
N ARG A 126 4.83 -3.67 12.25
CA ARG A 126 5.44 -4.34 11.10
C ARG A 126 4.40 -5.22 10.41
N PRO A 127 4.25 -5.14 9.07
CA PRO A 127 3.32 -6.00 8.35
C PRO A 127 3.75 -7.47 8.44
N THR A 128 2.78 -8.36 8.53
CA THR A 128 2.95 -9.82 8.52
C THR A 128 2.30 -10.49 7.32
N SER A 129 1.62 -9.68 6.50
CA SER A 129 0.91 -10.04 5.28
C SER A 129 1.43 -9.21 4.11
#